data_AF-A0A1X1G3N3-F1
#
_entry.id   AF-A0A1X1G3N3-F1
#
_cell.length_a   1.000
_cell.length_b   1.000
_cell.length_c   1.000
_cell.angle_alpha   90.00
_cell.angle_beta   90.00
_cell.angle_gamma   90.00
#
_symmetry.space_group_name_H-M   'P 1'
#
loop_
_entity.id
_entity.type
_entity.pdbx_description
1 polymer ?
#
loop_
_entity_poly.entity_id
_entity_poly.type
_entity_poly.pdbx_seq_one_letter_code
_entity_poly.pdbx_strand_id
1 'polypeptide(L)'
;MYLLELYQNNYSKDLVLFETLEEGRKFVTQIPGYTLENEDGFEVEYFNSKNLPDYMEIVFNGNIVPLSRFSFNSEENVDIIWKEISNLSVKNDKMIEGATKIDAYVVNSDEVKAYAEAREANFRKAKAFLENKGYEVDRSFFGSEDGEAILYRKRGTEDWHFLCHLNPLFVEIEDVEGYVKEAMEDIQ
;
A
#
# COMPACT_ATOMS: atom_id res chain seq x y z
N MET A 1 11.62 13.43 -2.45
CA MET A 1 12.14 13.73 -1.09
C MET A 1 11.98 12.49 -0.25
N TYR A 2 12.71 12.36 0.85
CA TYR A 2 12.71 11.15 1.68
C TYR A 2 12.40 11.51 3.13
N LEU A 3 11.27 11.02 3.62
CA LEU A 3 10.89 11.10 5.03
C LEU A 3 11.51 9.92 5.78
N LEU A 4 12.30 10.24 6.79
CA LEU A 4 12.82 9.28 7.74
C LEU A 4 11.74 8.94 8.76
N GLU A 5 11.32 7.68 8.80
CA GLU A 5 10.55 7.10 9.89
C GLU A 5 11.45 6.22 10.76
N LEU A 6 11.31 6.36 12.08
CA LEU A 6 11.85 5.41 13.04
C LEU A 6 10.74 4.47 13.47
N TYR A 7 10.96 3.17 13.32
CA TYR A 7 9.97 2.13 13.59
C TYR A 7 10.50 1.11 14.60
N GLN A 8 9.70 0.76 15.60
CA GLN A 8 10.00 -0.32 16.52
C GLN A 8 8.69 -0.89 17.08
N ASN A 9 8.43 -2.18 16.81
CA ASN A 9 7.18 -2.85 17.21
C ASN A 9 5.95 -2.09 16.72
N ASN A 10 5.07 -1.67 17.62
CA ASN A 10 3.85 -0.91 17.30
C ASN A 10 4.06 0.62 17.41
N TYR A 11 5.29 1.07 17.63
CA TYR A 11 5.63 2.48 17.69
C TYR A 11 6.31 2.90 16.40
N SER A 12 5.78 3.94 15.77
CA SER A 12 6.41 4.58 14.62
C SER A 12 6.42 6.10 14.78
N LYS A 13 7.47 6.73 14.28
CA LYS A 13 7.65 8.18 14.32
C LYS A 13 8.29 8.67 13.03
N ASP A 14 7.52 9.40 12.25
CA ASP A 14 8.04 10.27 11.21
C ASP A 14 8.89 11.37 11.87
N LEU A 15 10.19 11.41 11.54
CA LEU A 15 11.16 12.24 12.26
C LEU A 15 11.54 13.50 11.50
N VAL A 16 12.09 13.36 10.29
CA VAL A 16 12.66 14.47 9.49
C VAL A 16 12.61 14.14 8.01
N LEU A 17 12.60 15.18 7.17
CA LEU A 17 12.50 15.10 5.72
C LEU A 17 13.81 15.58 5.08
N PHE A 18 14.29 14.84 4.06
CA PHE A 18 15.49 15.16 3.29
C PHE A 18 15.18 15.32 1.80
N GLU A 19 16.00 16.09 1.09
CA GLU A 19 15.83 16.23 -0.37
C GLU A 19 16.19 14.92 -1.09
N THR A 20 17.28 14.27 -0.66
CA THR A 20 17.77 13.01 -1.25
C THR A 20 18.01 11.93 -0.18
N LEU A 21 17.93 10.67 -0.59
CA LEU A 21 18.24 9.53 0.28
C LEU A 21 19.70 9.57 0.77
N GLU A 22 20.64 10.01 -0.07
CA GLU A 22 22.05 10.15 0.29
C GLU A 22 22.24 11.16 1.44
N GLU A 23 21.49 12.26 1.42
CA GLU A 23 21.50 13.24 2.52
C GLU A 23 20.96 12.63 3.81
N GLY A 24 19.84 11.89 3.72
CA GLY A 24 19.29 11.14 4.86
C GLY A 24 20.28 10.12 5.44
N ARG A 25 20.98 9.38 4.57
CA ARG A 25 22.02 8.42 4.98
C ARG A 25 23.20 9.11 5.70
N LYS A 26 23.62 10.30 5.26
CA LYS A 26 24.62 11.12 5.98
C LYS A 26 24.14 11.59 7.36
N PHE A 27 22.84 11.76 7.54
CA PHE A 27 22.25 12.05 8.85
C PHE A 27 22.28 10.80 9.76
N VAL A 28 21.73 9.67 9.33
CA VAL A 28 21.58 8.48 10.20
C VAL A 28 22.91 7.81 10.56
N THR A 29 23.95 7.97 9.73
CA THR A 29 25.32 7.52 10.06
C THR A 29 25.93 8.20 11.28
N GLN A 30 25.36 9.31 11.76
CA GLN A 30 25.75 9.96 13.01
C GLN A 30 25.06 9.35 14.24
N ILE A 31 24.06 8.47 14.06
CA ILE A 31 23.36 7.78 15.14
C ILE A 31 24.25 6.64 15.66
N PRO A 32 24.59 6.63 16.97
CA PRO A 32 25.36 5.54 17.56
C PRO A 32 24.70 4.17 17.35
N GLY A 33 25.47 3.23 16.80
CA GLY A 33 24.98 1.88 16.53
C GLY A 33 24.16 1.74 15.25
N TYR A 34 24.13 2.77 14.39
CA TYR A 34 23.61 2.64 13.03
C TYR A 34 24.30 1.52 12.26
N THR A 35 23.50 0.71 11.58
CA THR A 35 23.90 -0.42 10.75
C THR A 35 23.08 -0.42 9.46
N LEU A 36 23.76 -0.70 8.35
CA LEU A 36 23.15 -1.00 7.06
C LEU A 36 23.69 -2.37 6.63
N GLU A 37 22.82 -3.35 6.46
CA GLU A 37 23.18 -4.69 6.03
C GLU A 37 22.24 -5.25 4.96
N ASN A 38 22.65 -6.34 4.32
CA ASN A 38 21.83 -7.03 3.33
C ASN A 38 21.26 -8.31 3.94
N GLU A 39 19.94 -8.39 4.06
CA GLU A 39 19.20 -9.56 4.54
C GLU A 39 18.30 -10.07 3.40
N ASP A 40 18.46 -11.34 3.00
CA ASP A 40 17.66 -11.98 1.94
C ASP A 40 17.56 -11.18 0.62
N GLY A 41 18.58 -10.38 0.30
CA GLY A 41 18.64 -9.55 -0.90
C GLY A 41 18.04 -8.15 -0.75
N PHE A 42 17.64 -7.76 0.46
CA PHE A 42 17.12 -6.44 0.79
C PHE A 42 18.07 -5.67 1.71
N GLU A 43 18.23 -4.38 1.46
CA GLU A 43 18.94 -3.48 2.38
C GLU A 43 18.07 -3.21 3.61
N VAL A 44 18.60 -3.51 4.79
CA VAL A 44 17.97 -3.21 6.08
C VAL A 44 18.82 -2.20 6.82
N GLU A 45 18.21 -1.09 7.24
CA GLU A 45 18.85 -0.03 8.01
C GLU A 45 18.23 0.02 9.41
N TYR A 46 19.07 0.04 10.44
CA TYR A 46 18.59 0.14 11.83
C TYR A 46 19.67 0.69 12.77
N PHE A 47 19.28 0.98 14.00
CA PHE A 47 20.20 1.15 15.12
C PHE A 47 19.64 0.51 16.39
N ASN A 48 20.45 0.33 17.42
CA ASN A 48 19.95 -0.11 18.73
C ASN A 48 20.01 1.01 19.76
N SER A 49 18.89 1.29 20.41
CA SER A 49 18.76 2.38 21.38
C SER A 49 19.67 2.24 22.59
N LYS A 50 20.14 1.03 22.92
CA LYS A 50 21.13 0.79 23.99
C LYS A 50 22.46 1.50 23.77
N ASN A 51 22.79 1.80 22.50
CA ASN A 51 24.00 2.50 22.11
C ASN A 51 23.85 4.03 22.18
N LEU A 52 22.63 4.54 22.35
CA LEU A 52 22.38 5.96 22.53
C LEU A 52 22.67 6.38 23.98
N PRO A 53 23.14 7.62 24.20
CA PRO A 53 23.15 8.21 25.53
C PRO A 53 21.73 8.54 26.01
N ASP A 54 21.61 8.92 27.28
CA ASP A 54 20.36 9.43 27.88
C ASP A 54 19.76 10.58 27.05
N TYR A 55 20.61 11.42 26.47
CA TYR A 55 20.24 12.48 25.53
C TYR A 55 21.41 12.78 24.58
N MET A 56 21.11 13.03 23.31
CA MET A 56 22.04 13.60 22.34
C MET A 56 21.31 14.48 21.34
N GLU A 57 22.10 15.30 20.67
CA GLU A 57 21.69 16.16 19.58
C GLU A 57 22.51 15.81 18.34
N ILE A 58 21.84 15.66 17.21
CA ILE A 58 22.48 15.65 15.90
C ILE A 58 22.28 17.04 15.30
N VAL A 59 23.38 17.74 15.03
CA VAL A 59 23.35 19.03 14.34
C VAL A 59 23.55 18.78 12.85
N PHE A 60 22.51 19.00 12.04
CA PHE A 60 22.52 18.74 10.60
C PHE A 60 21.97 19.94 9.82
N ASN A 61 22.76 20.48 8.90
CA ASN A 61 22.44 21.72 8.16
C ASN A 61 22.00 22.88 9.09
N GLY A 62 22.57 22.98 10.29
CA GLY A 62 22.24 23.99 11.29
C GLY A 62 20.96 23.73 12.09
N ASN A 63 20.23 22.66 11.81
CA ASN A 63 19.09 22.20 12.59
C ASN A 63 19.53 21.22 13.68
N ILE A 64 18.83 21.20 14.81
CA ILE A 64 19.11 20.34 15.96
C ILE A 64 18.05 19.26 16.03
N VAL A 65 18.45 17.99 15.93
CA VAL A 65 17.55 16.84 16.09
C VAL A 65 17.86 16.10 17.39
N PRO A 66 16.94 16.09 18.37
CA PRO A 66 17.15 15.41 19.64
C PRO A 66 16.86 13.91 19.53
N LEU A 67 17.73 13.10 20.13
CA LEU A 67 17.54 11.66 20.31
C LEU A 67 17.84 11.26 21.75
N SER A 68 17.24 10.17 22.20
CA SER A 68 17.41 9.63 23.55
C SER A 68 17.18 8.13 23.55
N ARG A 69 18.03 7.38 24.27
CA ARG A 69 17.83 5.94 24.50
C ARG A 69 16.47 5.60 25.13
N PHE A 70 15.86 6.54 25.86
CA PHE A 70 14.56 6.33 26.49
C PHE A 70 13.37 6.41 25.52
N SER A 71 13.62 6.78 24.26
CA SER A 71 12.57 6.85 23.23
C SER A 71 12.14 5.46 22.71
N PHE A 72 12.95 4.43 22.97
CA PHE A 72 12.83 3.11 22.36
C PHE A 72 13.18 2.00 23.37
N ASN A 73 12.78 0.77 23.07
CA ASN A 73 13.22 -0.44 23.75
C ASN A 73 14.70 -0.71 23.45
N SER A 74 15.48 -1.08 24.48
CA SER A 74 16.91 -1.40 24.38
C SER A 74 17.22 -2.81 23.92
N GLU A 75 16.27 -3.73 24.01
CA GLU A 75 16.47 -5.14 23.68
C GLU A 75 16.33 -5.42 22.19
N GLU A 76 15.70 -4.52 21.46
CA GLU A 76 15.37 -4.66 20.03
C GLU A 76 15.94 -3.48 19.24
N ASN A 77 16.08 -3.68 17.94
CA ASN A 77 16.52 -2.63 17.02
C ASN A 77 15.37 -1.65 16.74
N VAL A 78 15.76 -0.45 16.34
CA VAL A 78 14.89 0.58 15.79
C VAL A 78 15.18 0.62 14.30
N ASP A 79 14.20 0.25 13.50
CA ASP A 79 14.31 0.22 12.05
C ASP A 79 14.25 1.66 11.51
N ILE A 80 15.07 1.90 10.50
CA ILE A 80 15.12 3.14 9.73
C ILE A 80 14.37 2.89 8.42
N ILE A 81 13.20 3.50 8.30
CA ILE A 81 12.35 3.37 7.11
C ILE A 81 12.42 4.67 6.30
N TRP A 82 12.80 4.54 5.04
CA TRP A 82 12.82 5.65 4.09
C TRP A 82 11.54 5.68 3.27
N LYS A 83 10.67 6.66 3.54
CA LYS A 83 9.45 6.89 2.74
C LYS A 83 9.74 7.94 1.68
N GLU A 84 9.67 7.56 0.42
CA GLU A 84 9.70 8.53 -0.67
C GLU A 84 8.40 9.34 -0.71
N ILE A 85 8.52 10.67 -0.70
CA ILE A 85 7.40 11.61 -0.73
C ILE A 85 7.59 12.62 -1.86
N SER A 86 6.52 12.77 -2.65
CA SER A 86 6.41 13.75 -3.73
C SER A 86 6.26 15.18 -3.19
N ASN A 87 7.05 16.12 -3.71
CA ASN A 87 6.98 17.54 -3.33
C ASN A 87 6.11 18.33 -4.31
N LEU A 88 4.84 18.54 -3.96
CA LEU A 88 3.88 19.30 -4.79
C LEU A 88 4.11 20.82 -4.80
N SER A 89 5.04 21.34 -4.00
CA SER A 89 5.44 22.75 -4.09
C SER A 89 6.35 23.00 -5.31
N VAL A 90 6.94 21.94 -5.87
CA VAL A 90 7.75 22.01 -7.09
C VAL A 90 6.89 21.54 -8.27
N LYS A 91 6.70 22.42 -9.25
CA LYS A 91 5.96 22.09 -10.46
C LYS A 91 6.76 21.09 -11.32
N ASN A 92 6.18 19.92 -11.58
CA ASN A 92 6.79 18.88 -12.43
C ASN A 92 5.89 18.43 -13.61
N ASP A 93 4.63 18.88 -13.67
CA ASP A 93 3.62 18.53 -14.70
C ASP A 93 3.49 17.02 -14.98
N LYS A 94 3.68 16.18 -13.96
CA LYS A 94 3.63 14.71 -14.05
C LYS A 94 2.71 14.12 -12.99
N MET A 95 2.28 12.87 -13.22
CA MET A 95 1.67 12.04 -12.17
C MET A 95 2.70 11.87 -11.03
N ILE A 96 2.23 11.87 -9.78
CA ILE A 96 3.10 11.56 -8.64
C ILE A 96 3.54 10.10 -8.69
N GLU A 97 4.76 9.84 -8.25
CA GLU A 97 5.23 8.47 -8.04
C GLU A 97 4.54 7.85 -6.81
N GLY A 98 4.58 6.52 -6.72
CA GLY A 98 3.92 5.75 -5.67
C GLY A 98 2.69 5.01 -6.18
N ALA A 99 1.76 4.74 -5.27
CA ALA A 99 0.58 3.93 -5.56
C ALA A 99 -0.66 4.44 -4.82
N THR A 100 -1.83 4.09 -5.34
CA THR A 100 -3.13 4.38 -4.72
C THR A 100 -3.84 3.07 -4.39
N LYS A 101 -4.44 3.02 -3.19
CA LYS A 101 -5.30 1.90 -2.79
C LYS A 101 -6.66 2.01 -3.48
N ILE A 102 -7.03 1.00 -4.26
CA ILE A 102 -8.35 0.80 -4.85
C ILE A 102 -8.96 -0.44 -4.18
N ASP A 103 -9.87 -0.21 -3.23
CA ASP A 103 -10.47 -1.25 -2.39
C ASP A 103 -9.41 -2.10 -1.68
N ALA A 104 -9.28 -3.41 -1.91
CA ALA A 104 -8.25 -4.24 -1.26
C ALA A 104 -6.86 -4.18 -1.93
N TYR A 105 -6.74 -3.53 -3.09
CA TYR A 105 -5.53 -3.61 -3.93
C TYR A 105 -4.78 -2.28 -4.00
N VAL A 106 -3.46 -2.35 -4.15
CA VAL A 106 -2.58 -1.19 -4.32
C VAL A 106 -2.11 -1.14 -5.77
N VAL A 107 -2.38 -0.02 -6.45
CA VAL A 107 -2.13 0.15 -7.88
C VAL A 107 -1.21 1.33 -8.10
N ASN A 108 -0.19 1.19 -8.94
CA ASN A 108 0.75 2.27 -9.24
C ASN A 108 0.02 3.51 -9.76
N SER A 109 0.43 4.69 -9.31
CA SER A 109 -0.27 5.95 -9.58
C SER A 109 -0.48 6.24 -11.08
N ASP A 110 0.43 5.80 -11.93
CA ASP A 110 0.36 5.93 -13.40
C ASP A 110 -0.67 4.97 -14.05
N GLU A 111 -1.02 3.88 -13.39
CA GLU A 111 -1.97 2.86 -13.85
C GLU A 111 -3.37 3.01 -13.23
N VAL A 112 -3.49 3.72 -12.10
CA VAL A 112 -4.73 3.84 -11.30
C VAL A 112 -5.95 4.20 -12.13
N LYS A 113 -5.81 5.15 -13.07
CA LYS A 113 -6.93 5.56 -13.91
C LYS A 113 -7.42 4.41 -14.78
N ALA A 114 -6.51 3.78 -15.51
CA ALA A 114 -6.84 2.67 -16.41
C ALA A 114 -7.42 1.49 -15.62
N TYR A 115 -6.81 1.15 -14.48
CA TYR A 115 -7.29 0.10 -13.60
C TYR A 115 -8.72 0.36 -13.10
N ALA A 116 -8.98 1.55 -12.55
CA ALA A 116 -10.30 1.90 -12.01
C ALA A 116 -11.37 1.92 -13.11
N GLU A 117 -11.06 2.46 -14.29
CA GLU A 117 -11.99 2.50 -15.43
C GLU A 117 -12.29 1.09 -15.96
N ALA A 118 -11.28 0.23 -16.13
CA ALA A 118 -11.44 -1.15 -16.58
C ALA A 118 -12.22 -1.99 -15.56
N ARG A 119 -11.89 -1.87 -14.26
CA ARG A 119 -12.60 -2.54 -13.16
C ARG A 119 -14.09 -2.23 -13.16
N GLU A 120 -14.44 -0.95 -13.28
CA GLU A 120 -15.84 -0.52 -13.30
C GLU A 120 -16.55 -0.90 -14.61
N ALA A 121 -15.85 -0.86 -15.75
CA ALA A 121 -16.40 -1.30 -17.03
C ALA A 121 -16.72 -2.80 -17.01
N ASN A 122 -15.80 -3.64 -16.49
CA ASN A 122 -15.98 -5.08 -16.39
C ASN A 122 -17.12 -5.42 -15.41
N PHE A 123 -17.19 -4.75 -14.25
CA PHE A 123 -18.32 -4.92 -13.33
C PHE A 123 -19.66 -4.62 -14.00
N ARG A 124 -19.77 -3.49 -14.72
CA ARG A 124 -21.02 -3.13 -15.42
C ARG A 124 -21.40 -4.13 -16.50
N LYS A 125 -20.43 -4.66 -17.27
CA LYS A 125 -20.66 -5.70 -18.27
C LYS A 125 -21.18 -6.99 -17.62
N ALA A 126 -20.50 -7.49 -16.59
CA ALA A 126 -20.89 -8.70 -15.87
C ALA A 126 -22.30 -8.56 -15.27
N LYS A 127 -22.56 -7.42 -14.62
CA LYS A 127 -23.88 -7.10 -14.05
C LYS A 127 -24.97 -7.11 -15.11
N ALA A 128 -24.77 -6.40 -16.23
CA ALA A 128 -25.77 -6.32 -17.30
C ALA A 128 -26.05 -7.71 -17.91
N PHE A 129 -25.01 -8.53 -18.11
CA PHE A 129 -25.16 -9.89 -18.61
C PHE A 129 -26.02 -10.76 -17.68
N LEU A 130 -25.72 -10.76 -16.38
CA LEU A 130 -26.49 -11.49 -15.37
C LEU A 130 -27.95 -11.01 -15.27
N GLU A 131 -28.17 -9.70 -15.24
CA GLU A 131 -29.52 -9.12 -15.17
C GLU A 131 -30.37 -9.49 -16.40
N ASN A 132 -29.76 -9.52 -17.59
CA ASN A 132 -30.40 -9.97 -18.83
C ASN A 132 -30.76 -11.47 -18.80
N LYS A 133 -30.08 -12.27 -17.99
CA LYS A 133 -30.37 -13.70 -17.77
C LYS A 133 -31.39 -13.94 -16.64
N GLY A 134 -31.94 -12.89 -16.04
CA GLY A 134 -32.97 -12.99 -15.00
C GLY A 134 -32.43 -13.12 -13.58
N TYR A 135 -31.18 -12.72 -13.36
CA TYR A 135 -30.58 -12.65 -12.02
C TYR A 135 -30.70 -11.23 -11.43
N GLU A 136 -30.55 -11.15 -10.12
CA GLU A 136 -30.22 -9.93 -9.36
C GLU A 136 -28.73 -9.98 -9.04
N VAL A 137 -28.08 -8.81 -9.06
CA VAL A 137 -26.63 -8.70 -8.84
C VAL A 137 -26.36 -7.68 -7.75
N ASP A 138 -25.53 -8.07 -6.80
CA ASP A 138 -25.06 -7.22 -5.71
C ASP A 138 -23.53 -7.06 -5.78
N ARG A 139 -23.06 -5.91 -5.30
CA ARG A 139 -21.64 -5.61 -5.13
C ARG A 139 -21.37 -5.48 -3.64
N SER A 140 -20.76 -6.51 -3.09
CA SER A 140 -20.61 -6.71 -1.65
C SER A 140 -19.15 -6.57 -1.22
N PHE A 141 -18.92 -6.49 0.10
CA PHE A 141 -17.59 -6.55 0.76
C PHE A 141 -16.64 -5.38 0.52
N PHE A 142 -17.15 -4.19 0.18
CA PHE A 142 -16.31 -2.99 0.09
C PHE A 142 -15.54 -2.72 1.38
N GLY A 143 -14.22 -2.58 1.26
CA GLY A 143 -13.32 -2.34 2.40
C GLY A 143 -12.99 -3.58 3.24
N SER A 144 -13.37 -4.78 2.80
CA SER A 144 -12.91 -6.04 3.40
C SER A 144 -11.44 -6.32 3.08
N GLU A 145 -10.85 -7.31 3.76
CA GLU A 145 -9.47 -7.76 3.52
C GLU A 145 -9.29 -8.31 2.10
N ASP A 146 -10.24 -9.12 1.63
CA ASP A 146 -10.20 -9.75 0.30
C ASP A 146 -10.75 -8.85 -0.82
N GLY A 147 -11.42 -7.76 -0.46
CA GLY A 147 -11.99 -6.79 -1.38
C GLY A 147 -13.40 -7.12 -1.88
N GLU A 148 -13.94 -6.22 -2.69
CA GLU A 148 -15.29 -6.31 -3.23
C GLU A 148 -15.50 -7.57 -4.07
N ALA A 149 -16.72 -8.10 -4.03
CA ALA A 149 -17.14 -9.21 -4.86
C ALA A 149 -18.48 -8.97 -5.56
N ILE A 150 -18.65 -9.65 -6.68
CA ILE A 150 -19.94 -9.78 -7.38
C ILE A 150 -20.67 -10.97 -6.78
N LEU A 151 -21.84 -10.70 -6.21
CA LEU A 151 -22.79 -11.73 -5.80
C LEU A 151 -23.98 -11.71 -6.76
N TYR A 152 -24.57 -12.86 -7.02
CA TYR A 152 -25.76 -12.96 -7.86
C TYR A 152 -26.76 -13.97 -7.30
N ARG A 153 -28.04 -13.76 -7.59
CA ARG A 153 -29.10 -14.72 -7.26
C ARG A 153 -30.17 -14.71 -8.32
N LYS A 154 -30.89 -15.82 -8.47
CA LYS A 154 -32.02 -15.88 -9.39
C LYS A 154 -33.16 -15.01 -8.85
N ARG A 155 -33.84 -14.25 -9.71
CA ARG A 155 -34.98 -13.44 -9.25
C ARG A 155 -36.04 -14.32 -8.57
N GLY A 156 -36.46 -13.89 -7.38
CA GLY A 156 -37.43 -14.63 -6.57
C GLY A 156 -36.85 -15.77 -5.72
N THR A 157 -35.52 -15.93 -5.67
CA THR A 157 -34.85 -16.84 -4.72
C THR A 157 -34.17 -16.03 -3.61
N GLU A 158 -33.89 -16.68 -2.48
CA GLU A 158 -33.24 -16.04 -1.34
C GLU A 158 -31.71 -16.17 -1.39
N ASP A 159 -31.21 -17.30 -1.90
CA ASP A 159 -29.79 -17.66 -1.87
C ASP A 159 -28.95 -16.82 -2.84
N TRP A 160 -27.91 -16.18 -2.30
CA TRP A 160 -26.88 -15.49 -3.07
C TRP A 160 -25.70 -16.43 -3.35
N HIS A 161 -25.21 -16.35 -4.58
CA HIS A 161 -24.03 -17.07 -5.04
C HIS A 161 -22.89 -16.09 -5.28
N PHE A 162 -21.70 -16.50 -4.86
CA PHE A 162 -20.47 -15.79 -5.19
C PHE A 162 -20.11 -16.05 -6.65
N LEU A 163 -19.83 -14.98 -7.40
CA LEU A 163 -19.25 -15.10 -8.74
C LEU A 163 -17.73 -14.94 -8.68
N CYS A 164 -17.25 -13.76 -8.29
CA CYS A 164 -15.83 -13.45 -8.26
C CYS A 164 -15.55 -12.17 -7.45
N HIS A 165 -14.29 -11.99 -7.04
CA HIS A 165 -13.80 -10.70 -6.55
C HIS A 165 -13.54 -9.73 -7.72
N LEU A 166 -13.64 -8.43 -7.45
CA LEU A 166 -13.23 -7.37 -8.38
C LEU A 166 -11.71 -7.10 -8.23
N ASN A 167 -10.93 -8.18 -8.34
CA ASN A 167 -9.48 -8.21 -8.15
C ASN A 167 -8.72 -7.87 -9.45
N PRO A 168 -7.38 -7.73 -9.43
CA PRO A 168 -6.60 -7.43 -10.63
C PRO A 168 -6.84 -8.42 -11.79
N LEU A 169 -6.99 -9.71 -11.48
CA LEU A 169 -7.30 -10.72 -12.52
C LEU A 169 -8.65 -10.43 -13.21
N PHE A 170 -9.67 -10.01 -12.47
CA PHE A 170 -10.96 -9.61 -13.04
C PHE A 170 -10.85 -8.36 -13.94
N VAL A 171 -9.95 -7.44 -13.62
CA VAL A 171 -9.69 -6.23 -14.42
C VAL A 171 -9.07 -6.58 -15.78
N GLU A 172 -8.26 -7.64 -15.83
CA GLU A 172 -7.58 -8.11 -17.05
C GLU A 172 -8.46 -8.95 -17.99
N ILE A 173 -9.70 -9.28 -17.59
CA ILE A 173 -10.61 -10.10 -18.42
C ILE A 173 -11.07 -9.31 -19.65
N GLU A 174 -10.74 -9.83 -20.83
CA GLU A 174 -11.18 -9.28 -22.12
C GLU A 174 -12.64 -9.66 -22.45
N ASP A 175 -12.97 -10.96 -22.36
CA ASP A 175 -14.33 -11.49 -22.57
C ASP A 175 -15.05 -11.72 -21.23
N VAL A 176 -15.62 -10.65 -20.69
CA VAL A 176 -16.34 -10.67 -19.41
C VAL A 176 -17.59 -11.55 -19.46
N GLU A 177 -18.32 -11.58 -20.59
CA GLU A 177 -19.53 -12.38 -20.70
C GLU A 177 -19.21 -13.88 -20.77
N GLY A 178 -18.17 -14.25 -21.52
CA GLY A 178 -17.63 -15.62 -21.55
C GLY A 178 -17.19 -16.08 -20.17
N TYR A 179 -16.41 -15.26 -19.47
CA TYR A 179 -15.99 -15.55 -18.10
C TYR A 179 -17.18 -15.77 -17.15
N VAL A 180 -18.16 -14.86 -17.15
CA VAL A 180 -19.34 -14.99 -16.27
C VAL A 180 -20.10 -16.28 -16.57
N LYS A 181 -20.22 -16.64 -17.85
CA LYS A 181 -20.89 -17.87 -18.25
C LYS A 181 -20.16 -19.11 -17.73
N GLU A 182 -18.85 -19.18 -17.90
CA GLU A 182 -18.02 -20.30 -17.40
C GLU A 182 -18.09 -20.40 -15.87
N ALA A 183 -17.91 -19.28 -15.16
CA ALA A 183 -17.98 -19.24 -13.70
C ALA A 183 -19.35 -19.68 -13.13
N MET A 184 -20.44 -19.47 -13.89
CA MET A 184 -21.77 -19.95 -13.51
C MET A 184 -21.99 -21.44 -13.80
N GLU A 185 -21.29 -22.02 -14.78
CA GLU A 185 -21.39 -23.44 -15.13
C GLU A 185 -20.66 -24.33 -14.11
N ASP A 186 -19.59 -23.82 -13.49
CA ASP A 186 -18.84 -24.51 -12.43
C ASP A 186 -19.62 -24.68 -11.10
N ILE A 187 -20.80 -24.05 -10.97
CA ILE A 187 -21.64 -24.06 -9.75
C ILE A 187 -22.85 -25.02 -9.86
N GLN A 188 -23.04 -25.71 -11.00
CA GLN A 188 -24.08 -26.74 -11.18
C GLN A 188 -23.61 -28.15 -10.77
#